data_AF-A0A2T7P8W2-F1
#
_entry.id   AF-A0A2T7P8W2-F1
#
_cell.length_a   1.000
_cell.length_b   1.000
_cell.length_c   1.000
_cell.angle_alpha   90.00
_cell.angle_beta   90.00
_cell.angle_gamma   90.00
#
_symmetry.space_group_name_H-M   'P 1'
#
loop_
_entity.id
_entity.type
_entity.pdbx_description
1 polymer ?
#
loop_
_entity_poly.entity_id
_entity_poly.type
_entity_poly.pdbx_seq_one_letter_code
_entity_poly.pdbx_strand_id
1 'polypeptide(L)' 'MLIGAPRAQTSQNNITRGGAVFRCRTDRLNSCQEVPFDSKGNGLRWNKNVYVETEEKSNQWFGATVKSSGENGVIVVD' A
#
# COMPACT_ATOMS: atom_id res chain seq x y z
N MET A 1 -1.97 -6.20 -15.61
CA MET A 1 -0.65 -5.64 -15.29
C MET A 1 -0.67 -5.09 -13.87
N LEU A 2 0.42 -5.24 -13.11
CA LEU A 2 0.57 -4.66 -11.77
C LEU A 2 1.63 -3.57 -11.83
N ILE A 3 1.37 -2.43 -11.19
CA ILE A 3 2.27 -1.28 -11.15
C ILE A 3 2.48 -0.88 -9.69
N GLY A 4 3.74 -0.91 -9.25
CA GLY A 4 4.14 -0.35 -7.96
C GLY A 4 4.30 1.17 -8.04
N ALA A 5 3.79 1.89 -7.04
CA ALA A 5 3.85 3.34 -6.95
C ALA A 5 4.26 3.74 -5.51
N PRO A 6 5.55 3.61 -5.15
CA PRO A 6 6.03 3.69 -3.77
C PRO A 6 5.81 5.04 -3.07
N ARG A 7 5.54 6.10 -3.82
CA ARG A 7 5.27 7.44 -3.28
C ARG A 7 3.83 7.90 -3.47
N ALA A 8 2.94 7.01 -3.90
CA ALA A 8 1.53 7.34 -4.05
C ALA A 8 0.91 7.72 -2.71
N GLN A 9 0.02 8.70 -2.73
CA GLN A 9 -0.84 9.02 -1.59
C GLN A 9 -2.02 8.06 -1.56
N THR A 10 -2.32 7.53 -0.37
CA THR A 10 -3.45 6.63 -0.12
C THR A 10 -4.51 7.31 0.75
N SER A 11 -5.62 6.63 0.98
CA SER A 11 -6.67 7.04 1.92
C SER A 11 -6.39 6.63 3.37
N GLN A 12 -5.21 6.07 3.67
CA GLN A 12 -4.82 5.70 5.02
C GLN A 12 -4.78 6.95 5.91
N ASN A 13 -5.42 6.87 7.07
CA ASN A 13 -5.55 8.01 7.98
C ASN A 13 -4.18 8.47 8.49
N ASN A 14 -3.90 9.78 8.38
CA ASN A 14 -2.65 10.43 8.80
C ASN A 14 -1.36 9.88 8.18
N ILE A 15 -1.43 9.20 7.03
CA ILE A 15 -0.23 8.69 6.33
C ILE A 15 0.10 9.57 5.14
N THR A 16 1.35 10.04 5.05
CA THR A 16 1.85 10.78 3.89
C THR A 16 2.65 9.86 2.98
N ARG A 17 2.23 9.73 1.72
CA ARG A 17 2.91 8.95 0.67
C ARG A 17 3.27 7.53 1.15
N GLY A 18 2.28 6.80 1.64
CA GLY A 18 2.46 5.42 2.11
C GLY A 18 2.89 4.45 1.00
N GLY A 19 2.53 4.77 -0.25
CA GLY A 19 2.77 3.91 -1.41
C GLY A 19 1.58 3.01 -1.71
N ALA A 20 1.45 2.60 -2.97
CA ALA A 20 0.33 1.80 -3.45
C ALA A 20 0.75 0.86 -4.58
N VAL A 21 -0.08 -0.15 -4.84
CA VAL A 21 0.01 -1.00 -6.04
C VAL A 21 -1.29 -0.89 -6.81
N PHE A 22 -1.18 -0.71 -8.12
CA PHE A 22 -2.32 -0.59 -9.03
C PHE A 22 -2.43 -1.81 -9.93
N ARG A 23 -3.65 -2.33 -10.06
CA ARG A 23 -4.03 -3.30 -11.09
C ARG A 23 -4.57 -2.53 -12.29
N CYS A 24 -3.85 -2.61 -13.41
CA CYS A 24 -4.23 -1.98 -14.66
C CYS A 24 -4.70 -3.01 -15.70
N ARG A 25 -5.78 -2.65 -16.40
CA ARG A 25 -6.20 -3.29 -17.64
C ARG A 25 -5.19 -2.97 -18.74
N THR A 26 -4.85 -3.96 -19.55
CA THR A 26 -3.91 -3.82 -20.68
C THR A 26 -4.63 -3.49 -21.98
N ASP A 27 -5.95 -3.69 -22.03
CA ASP A 27 -6.80 -3.47 -23.19
C ASP A 27 -7.50 -2.10 -23.19
N ARG A 28 -7.38 -1.33 -22.11
CA ARG A 28 -8.02 -0.02 -21.94
C ARG A 28 -7.07 0.97 -21.28
N LEU A 29 -6.86 2.11 -21.96
CA LEU A 29 -6.06 3.22 -21.45
C LEU A 29 -6.65 3.78 -20.15
N ASN A 30 -5.76 4.23 -19.25
CA ASN A 30 -6.10 4.88 -17.98
C ASN A 30 -7.05 4.08 -17.08
N SER A 31 -7.11 2.75 -17.25
CA SER A 31 -7.95 1.88 -16.45
C SER A 31 -7.10 1.12 -15.44
N CYS A 32 -6.81 1.80 -14.33
CA CYS A 32 -6.05 1.29 -13.20
C CYS A 32 -6.86 1.46 -11.91
N GLN A 33 -6.80 0.46 -11.03
CA GLN A 33 -7.46 0.49 -9.73
C GLN A 33 -6.43 0.13 -8.67
N GLU A 34 -6.45 0.85 -7.55
CA GLU A 34 -5.62 0.53 -6.39
C GLU A 34 -6.02 -0.84 -5.83
N VAL A 35 -5.02 -1.64 -5.46
CA VAL A 35 -5.22 -2.91 -4.76
C VAL A 35 -5.12 -2.61 -3.26
N PRO A 36 -6.22 -2.76 -2.47
CA PRO A 36 -6.25 -2.33 -1.08
C PRO A 36 -5.59 -3.36 -0.16
N PHE A 37 -4.26 -3.34 -0.05
CA PHE A 37 -3.50 -4.22 0.85
C PHE A 37 -3.70 -3.86 2.32
N ASP A 38 -3.53 -2.58 2.68
CA ASP A 38 -3.81 -2.03 4.00
C ASP A 38 -4.44 -0.63 3.86
N SER A 39 -5.56 -0.41 4.53
CA SER A 39 -6.28 0.88 4.53
C SER A 39 -6.16 1.62 5.87
N LYS A 40 -5.44 1.07 6.85
CA LYS A 40 -5.28 1.66 8.19
C LYS A 40 -4.06 2.57 8.23
N GLY A 41 -4.09 3.54 9.16
CA GLY A 41 -2.93 4.37 9.49
C GLY A 41 -1.87 3.60 10.30
N ASN A 42 -1.00 4.33 11.00
CA ASN A 42 0.00 3.76 11.90
C ASN A 42 -0.69 2.89 12.96
N GLY A 43 -0.10 1.72 13.24
CA GLY A 43 -0.51 0.89 14.37
C GLY A 43 -0.42 1.67 15.68
N LEU A 44 -1.44 1.52 16.54
CA LEU A 44 -1.50 2.13 17.86
C LEU A 44 -1.50 1.05 18.93
N ARG A 45 -0.68 1.23 19.97
CA ARG A 45 -0.65 0.35 21.13
C ARG A 45 -0.89 1.13 22.41
N TRP A 46 -1.74 0.59 23.27
CA TRP A 46 -1.96 1.15 24.60
C TRP A 46 -0.71 0.96 25.48
N ASN A 47 -0.18 2.05 26.02
CA ASN A 47 0.93 2.06 26.95
C ASN A 47 0.56 2.81 28.22
N LYS A 48 0.06 2.05 29.21
CA LYS A 48 -0.41 2.48 30.54
C LYS A 48 -1.54 3.50 30.51
N ASN A 49 -1.26 4.71 30.01
CA ASN A 49 -2.15 5.87 30.03
C ASN A 49 -2.31 6.53 28.65
N VAL A 50 -1.54 6.12 27.62
CA VAL A 50 -1.55 6.77 26.30
C VAL A 50 -1.43 5.74 25.18
N TYR A 51 -2.10 6.00 24.04
CA TYR A 51 -1.84 5.26 22.81
C TYR A 51 -0.57 5.81 22.16
N VAL A 52 0.39 4.93 21.89
CA VAL A 52 1.61 5.26 21.16
C VAL A 52 1.57 4.63 19.78
N GLU A 53 2.05 5.35 18.78
CA GLU A 53 2.30 4.79 17.46
C GLU A 53 3.43 3.78 17.54
N THR A 54 3.23 2.61 16.93
CA THR A 54 4.20 1.51 16.90
C THR A 54 4.75 1.22 15.51
N GLU A 55 4.25 1.93 14.51
CA GLU A 55 4.61 1.79 13.10
C GLU A 55 4.78 3.19 12.52
N GLU A 56 5.63 3.33 11.50
CA GLU A 56 5.77 4.56 10.72
C GLU A 56 5.53 4.24 9.25
N LYS A 57 4.32 4.48 8.77
CA LYS A 57 3.92 4.17 7.40
C LYS A 57 4.14 5.33 6.44
N SER A 58 4.41 6.53 6.93
CA SER A 58 4.64 7.68 6.05
C SER A 58 5.96 7.53 5.32
N ASN A 59 5.93 7.65 3.99
CA ASN A 59 7.10 7.43 3.12
C ASN A 59 7.75 6.05 3.32
N GLN A 60 6.97 5.00 3.65
CA GLN A 60 7.52 3.65 3.80
C GLN A 60 7.90 2.99 2.47
N TRP A 61 7.55 3.61 1.33
CA TRP A 61 7.81 3.11 -0.02
C TRP A 61 7.07 1.82 -0.40
N PHE A 62 5.85 1.62 0.10
CA PHE A 62 5.08 0.43 -0.23
C PHE A 62 4.79 0.32 -1.74
N GLY A 63 5.17 -0.80 -2.34
CA GLY A 63 5.12 -0.96 -3.79
C GLY A 63 6.42 -0.57 -4.49
N ALA A 64 7.53 -0.45 -3.76
CA ALA A 64 8.87 -0.34 -4.34
C ALA A 64 9.26 -1.63 -5.05
N THR A 65 8.84 -2.78 -4.49
CA THR A 65 8.97 -4.08 -5.15
C THR A 65 7.60 -4.73 -5.26
N VAL A 66 7.28 -5.22 -6.46
CA VAL A 66 6.06 -6.00 -6.71
C VAL A 66 6.46 -7.30 -7.40
N LYS A 67 6.06 -8.43 -6.81
CA LYS A 67 6.25 -9.77 -7.36
C LYS A 67 4.91 -10.49 -7.45
N SER A 68 4.75 -11.31 -8.47
CA SER A 68 3.58 -12.16 -8.67
C SER A 68 4.04 -13.57 -9.02
N SER A 69 3.33 -14.57 -8.51
CA SER A 69 3.61 -15.98 -8.83
C SER A 69 2.91 -16.47 -10.11
N GLY A 70 2.33 -15.56 -10.91
CA GLY A 70 1.67 -15.90 -12.18
C GLY A 70 0.15 -15.87 -12.11
N GLU A 71 -0.50 -16.56 -13.06
CA GLU A 71 -1.95 -16.57 -13.20
C GLU A 71 -2.64 -17.15 -11.97
N ASN A 72 -3.61 -16.42 -11.42
CA ASN A 72 -4.30 -16.71 -10.15
C ASN A 72 -3.35 -16.92 -8.95
N GLY A 73 -2.11 -16.43 -9.07
CA GLY A 73 -1.07 -16.56 -8.08
C GLY A 73 -1.13 -15.51 -6.98
N VAL A 74 -0.24 -15.67 -6.00
CA VAL A 74 -0.05 -14.72 -4.92
C VAL A 74 0.73 -13.51 -5.42
N ILE A 75 0.40 -12.34 -4.87
CA ILE A 75 1.13 -11.09 -5.07
C ILE A 75 1.85 -10.78 -3.76
N VAL A 76 3.14 -10.47 -3.83
CA VAL A 76 3.96 -9.99 -2.71
C VAL A 76 4.46 -8.60 -3.04
N VAL A 77 4.36 -7.71 -2.05
CA VAL A 77 4.68 -6.30 -2.18
C VAL A 77 5.51 -5.87 -0.98
N ASP A 78 6.61 -5.18 -1.28
CA ASP A 78 7.43 -4.46 -0.30
C ASP A 78 7.30 -2.95 -0.53
#